data_AF-A0A952GB32-F1
#
_entry.id   AF-A0A952GB32-F1
#
_cell.length_a   1.000
_cell.length_b   1.000
_cell.length_c   1.000
_cell.angle_alpha   90.00
_cell.angle_beta   90.00
_cell.angle_gamma   90.00
#
_symmetry.space_group_name_H-M   'P 1'
#
loop_
_entity.id
_entity.type
_entity.pdbx_description
1 polymer ?
#
loop_
_entity_poly.entity_id
_entity_poly.type
_entity_poly.pdbx_seq_one_letter_code
_entity_poly.pdbx_strand_id
1 'polypeptide(L)'
;MKKSEILHAWTRILSGRAPSLSIEITKECPLRCPGCYAFDAAHLGSETSLRQLSDFKGDELVDRILAILDERKPLHVSLVGGDPFVRYRELETLIPQIEARGIHTQIVTSAFRVIPTEWRKYKRLNVVVSIDG
;
A
#
# COMPACT_ATOMS: atom_id res chain seq x y z
N MET A 1 0.22 -20.95 2.36
CA MET A 1 -0.30 -20.50 1.05
C MET A 1 -1.21 -21.57 0.49
N LYS A 2 -2.46 -21.25 0.13
CA LYS A 2 -3.41 -22.26 -0.38
C LYS A 2 -3.12 -22.52 -1.86
N LYS A 3 -3.24 -23.78 -2.31
CA LYS A 3 -3.02 -24.15 -3.73
C LYS A 3 -3.91 -23.35 -4.70
N SER A 4 -5.12 -22.99 -4.26
CA SER A 4 -6.04 -22.13 -5.02
C SER A 4 -5.47 -20.73 -5.29
N GLU A 5 -4.69 -20.16 -4.37
CA GLU A 5 -4.09 -18.83 -4.54
C GLU A 5 -3.00 -18.83 -5.61
N ILE A 6 -2.23 -19.93 -5.68
CA ILE A 6 -1.23 -20.15 -6.73
C ILE A 6 -1.91 -20.18 -8.10
N LEU A 7 -3.00 -20.94 -8.24
CA LEU A 7 -3.76 -21.01 -9.49
C LEU A 7 -4.33 -19.65 -9.87
N HIS A 8 -4.93 -18.91 -8.94
CA HIS A 8 -5.45 -17.56 -9.20
C HIS A 8 -4.35 -16.59 -9.66
N ALA A 9 -3.17 -16.64 -9.04
CA ALA A 9 -2.02 -15.82 -9.44
C ALA A 9 -1.56 -16.16 -10.86
N TRP A 10 -1.43 -17.45 -11.19
CA TRP A 10 -1.07 -17.90 -12.54
C TRP A 10 -2.11 -17.48 -13.58
N THR A 11 -3.40 -17.62 -13.30
CA THR A 11 -4.45 -17.14 -14.22
C THR A 11 -4.31 -15.64 -14.50
N ARG A 12 -3.99 -14.82 -13.49
CA ARG A 12 -3.76 -13.39 -13.66
C ARG A 12 -2.54 -13.10 -14.53
N ILE A 13 -1.41 -13.71 -14.19
CA ILE A 13 -0.14 -13.55 -14.92
C ILE A 13 -0.32 -13.96 -16.39
N LEU A 14 -0.88 -15.15 -16.64
CA LEU A 14 -1.09 -15.66 -18.00
C LEU A 14 -2.12 -14.85 -18.80
N SER A 15 -3.02 -14.13 -18.12
CA SER A 15 -3.93 -13.16 -18.76
C SER A 15 -3.29 -11.78 -19.02
N GLY A 16 -1.98 -11.63 -18.79
CA GLY A 16 -1.25 -10.37 -18.98
C GLY A 16 -1.46 -9.34 -17.85
N ARG A 17 -1.94 -9.76 -16.68
CA ARG A 17 -2.19 -8.87 -15.54
C ARG A 17 -1.21 -9.13 -14.40
N ALA A 18 -0.74 -8.06 -13.76
CA ALA A 18 0.07 -8.15 -12.55
C ALA A 18 -0.81 -8.61 -11.36
N PRO A 19 -0.46 -9.71 -10.65
CA PRO A 19 -1.22 -10.18 -9.50
C PRO A 19 -1.00 -9.32 -8.25
N SER A 20 0.11 -8.58 -8.20
CA SER A 20 0.50 -7.69 -7.11
C SER A 20 0.60 -6.26 -7.60
N LEU A 21 0.14 -5.31 -6.79
CA LEU A 21 0.24 -3.88 -7.02
C LEU A 21 0.84 -3.18 -5.79
N SER A 22 1.82 -2.31 -5.98
CA SER A 22 2.29 -1.41 -4.91
C SER A 22 1.83 0.00 -5.25
N ILE A 23 1.26 0.71 -4.27
CA ILE A 23 0.78 2.08 -4.43
C ILE A 23 1.42 2.95 -3.36
N GLU A 24 2.14 3.99 -3.80
CA GLU A 24 2.62 5.05 -2.92
C GLU A 24 1.48 6.00 -2.59
N ILE A 25 0.97 5.91 -1.36
CA ILE A 25 -0.19 6.70 -0.93
C ILE A 25 0.19 8.02 -0.25
N THR A 26 1.49 8.22 -0.01
CA THR A 26 2.01 9.39 0.69
C THR A 26 3.49 9.61 0.38
N LYS A 27 3.88 10.87 0.19
CA LYS A 27 5.28 11.30 0.17
C LYS A 27 5.78 11.80 1.53
N GLU A 28 4.95 11.74 2.57
CA GLU A 28 5.28 12.19 3.91
C GLU A 28 5.77 11.03 4.78
N CYS A 29 6.85 11.27 5.53
CA CYS A 29 7.37 10.36 6.56
C CYS A 29 7.79 11.20 7.78
N PRO A 30 7.38 10.82 9.01
CA PRO A 30 7.75 11.56 10.22
C PRO A 30 9.18 11.23 10.69
N LEU A 31 9.81 10.20 10.14
CA LEU A 31 11.14 9.74 10.53
C LEU A 31 12.21 10.18 9.51
N ARG A 32 13.46 10.13 9.95
CA ARG A 32 14.65 10.28 9.11
C ARG A 32 15.60 9.11 9.40
N CYS A 33 15.37 7.98 8.72
CA CYS A 33 16.22 6.80 8.87
C CYS A 33 17.53 6.99 8.06
N PRO A 34 18.72 6.66 8.62
CA PRO A 34 19.99 6.79 7.91
C PRO A 34 20.08 6.03 6.59
N GLY A 35 19.35 4.92 6.45
CA GLY A 35 19.29 4.09 5.24
C GLY A 35 18.06 4.33 4.35
N CYS A 36 17.34 5.45 4.52
CA CYS A 36 16.11 5.68 3.78
C CYS A 36 16.39 5.94 2.29
N TYR A 37 16.03 4.99 1.43
CA TYR A 37 16.14 5.12 -0.03
C TYR A 37 14.92 5.77 -0.68
N ALA A 38 13.76 5.85 0.01
CA ALA A 38 12.50 6.32 -0.57
C ALA A 38 12.53 7.80 -1.03
N PHE A 39 13.46 8.58 -0.48
CA PHE A 39 13.66 9.99 -0.84
C PHE A 39 14.90 10.24 -1.71
N ASP A 40 15.59 9.17 -2.11
CA ASP A 40 16.70 9.26 -3.06
C ASP A 40 16.16 9.65 -4.45
N ALA A 41 16.96 10.39 -5.21
CA ALA A 41 16.64 10.73 -6.59
C ALA A 41 16.45 9.48 -7.47
N ALA A 42 17.13 8.38 -7.16
CA ALA A 42 17.03 7.14 -7.92
C ALA A 42 15.77 6.30 -7.61
N HIS A 43 15.00 6.61 -6.56
CA HIS A 43 13.89 5.77 -6.07
C HIS A 43 12.81 5.50 -7.13
N LEU A 44 12.41 6.53 -7.87
CA LEU A 44 11.37 6.43 -8.91
C LEU A 44 11.91 6.01 -10.28
N GLY A 45 13.24 5.81 -10.41
CA GLY A 45 13.88 5.55 -11.70
C GLY A 45 13.71 6.69 -12.73
N SER A 46 13.43 7.91 -12.25
CA SER A 46 13.20 9.11 -13.06
C SER A 46 13.98 10.29 -12.47
N GLU A 47 14.12 11.40 -13.21
CA GLU A 47 14.72 12.63 -12.67
C GLU A 47 13.85 13.31 -11.58
N THR A 48 12.63 12.82 -11.35
CA THR A 48 11.70 13.37 -10.35
C THR A 48 11.80 12.56 -9.05
N SER A 49 11.92 13.27 -7.93
CA SER A 49 11.91 12.70 -6.58
C SER A 49 10.49 12.50 -6.03
N LEU A 50 10.34 11.60 -5.06
CA LEU A 50 9.07 11.37 -4.35
C LEU A 50 8.41 12.65 -3.82
N ARG A 51 9.22 13.63 -3.38
CA ARG A 51 8.75 14.92 -2.84
C ARG A 51 8.06 15.79 -3.89
N GLN A 52 8.41 15.62 -5.15
CA GLN A 52 7.91 16.41 -6.27
C GLN A 52 6.60 15.86 -6.86
N LEU A 53 6.15 14.67 -6.43
CA LEU A 53 4.88 14.10 -6.87
C LEU A 53 3.67 14.83 -6.24
N SER A 54 2.53 14.74 -6.94
CA SER A 54 1.22 15.16 -6.42
C SER A 54 0.87 14.37 -5.17
N ASP A 55 0.30 15.05 -4.17
CA ASP A 55 -0.02 14.45 -2.87
C ASP A 55 -1.50 14.59 -2.58
N PHE A 56 -2.29 13.66 -3.14
CA PHE A 56 -3.73 13.61 -2.90
C PHE A 56 -4.03 13.29 -1.43
N LYS A 57 -5.13 13.82 -0.88
CA LYS A 57 -5.49 13.65 0.53
C LYS A 57 -6.99 13.42 0.70
N GLY A 58 -7.38 12.84 1.85
CA GLY A 58 -8.78 12.65 2.19
C GLY A 58 -9.52 11.80 1.13
N ASP A 59 -10.76 12.17 0.86
CA ASP A 59 -11.65 11.40 -0.02
C ASP A 59 -11.10 11.27 -1.44
N GLU A 60 -10.41 12.30 -1.97
CA GLU A 60 -9.82 12.22 -3.32
C GLU A 60 -8.75 11.12 -3.41
N LEU A 61 -7.91 10.97 -2.38
CA LEU A 61 -6.91 9.89 -2.33
C LEU A 61 -7.61 8.53 -2.31
N VAL A 62 -8.64 8.39 -1.47
CA VAL A 62 -9.42 7.16 -1.32
C VAL A 62 -10.04 6.76 -2.66
N ASP A 63 -10.78 7.68 -3.29
CA ASP A 63 -11.49 7.43 -4.54
C ASP A 63 -10.54 7.04 -5.67
N ARG A 64 -9.40 7.73 -5.79
CA ARG A 64 -8.38 7.42 -6.82
C ARG A 64 -7.76 6.04 -6.61
N ILE A 65 -7.46 5.67 -5.36
CA ILE A 65 -6.92 4.33 -5.05
C ILE A 65 -7.95 3.27 -5.42
N LEU A 66 -9.21 3.44 -5.00
CA LEU A 66 -10.26 2.48 -5.30
C LEU A 66 -10.50 2.32 -6.81
N ALA A 67 -10.47 3.43 -7.56
CA ALA A 67 -10.57 3.40 -9.02
C ALA A 67 -9.44 2.58 -9.66
N ILE A 68 -8.19 2.76 -9.20
CA ILE A 68 -7.04 1.97 -9.68
C ILE A 68 -7.21 0.49 -9.33
N LEU A 69 -7.71 0.17 -8.14
CA LEU A 69 -7.96 -1.21 -7.72
C LEU A 69 -9.08 -1.86 -8.54
N ASP A 70 -10.11 -1.11 -8.89
CA ASP A 70 -11.22 -1.59 -9.72
C ASP A 70 -10.79 -1.81 -11.18
N GLU A 71 -9.87 -1.00 -11.69
CA GLU A 71 -9.28 -1.16 -13.03
C GLU A 71 -8.31 -2.37 -13.06
N ARG A 72 -7.35 -2.40 -12.14
CA ARG A 72 -6.24 -3.39 -12.14
C ARG A 72 -6.66 -4.74 -11.57
N LYS A 73 -7.62 -4.74 -10.64
CA LYS A 73 -8.13 -5.93 -9.93
C LYS A 73 -7.00 -6.86 -9.43
N PRO A 74 -6.01 -6.35 -8.67
CA PRO A 74 -4.90 -7.17 -8.18
C PRO A 74 -5.40 -8.20 -7.16
N LEU A 75 -4.63 -9.25 -6.94
CA LEU A 75 -4.87 -10.19 -5.84
C LEU A 75 -4.28 -9.66 -4.53
N HIS A 76 -3.20 -8.88 -4.62
CA HIS A 76 -2.50 -8.28 -3.50
C HIS A 76 -2.19 -6.80 -3.77
N VAL A 77 -2.41 -5.94 -2.79
CA VAL A 77 -1.99 -4.54 -2.81
C VAL A 77 -1.09 -4.22 -1.61
N SER A 78 0.05 -3.59 -1.89
CA SER A 78 0.92 -2.99 -0.87
C SER A 78 0.72 -1.48 -0.84
N LEU A 79 0.25 -0.95 0.28
CA LEU A 79 0.19 0.48 0.54
C LEU A 79 1.52 0.90 1.15
N VAL A 80 2.26 1.71 0.40
CA VAL A 80 3.65 2.13 0.68
C VAL A 80 3.78 3.65 0.55
N GLY A 81 5.00 4.16 0.61
CA GLY A 81 5.32 5.60 0.51
C GLY A 81 6.38 5.97 1.54
N GLY A 82 6.32 7.22 2.02
CA GLY A 82 7.14 7.65 3.16
C GLY A 82 6.81 6.86 4.44
N ASP A 83 5.67 7.15 5.07
CA ASP A 83 5.04 6.24 6.02
C ASP A 83 3.51 6.30 5.90
N PRO A 84 2.84 5.23 5.44
CA PRO A 84 1.38 5.12 5.34
C PRO A 84 0.60 5.53 6.60
N PHE A 85 1.16 5.38 7.81
CA PHE A 85 0.46 5.77 9.05
C PHE A 85 0.29 7.29 9.22
N VAL A 86 0.94 8.10 8.37
CA VAL A 86 0.58 9.52 8.22
C VAL A 86 -0.86 9.67 7.70
N ARG A 87 -1.32 8.73 6.86
CA ARG A 87 -2.65 8.67 6.23
C ARG A 87 -3.65 7.80 7.00
N TYR A 88 -3.56 7.77 8.33
CA TYR A 88 -4.37 6.84 9.14
C TYR A 88 -5.89 6.98 8.91
N ARG A 89 -6.41 8.20 8.65
CA ARG A 89 -7.84 8.41 8.40
C ARG A 89 -8.25 7.81 7.06
N GLU A 90 -7.46 8.02 6.03
CA GLU A 90 -7.71 7.43 4.71
C GLU A 90 -7.57 5.89 4.76
N LEU A 91 -6.62 5.37 5.55
CA LEU A 91 -6.47 3.93 5.78
C LEU A 91 -7.70 3.30 6.43
N GLU A 92 -8.32 3.94 7.43
CA GLU A 92 -9.57 3.48 8.05
C GLU A 92 -10.69 3.31 7.02
N THR A 93 -10.76 4.19 6.02
CA THR A 93 -11.73 4.09 4.92
C THR A 93 -11.33 3.05 3.88
N LEU A 94 -10.05 2.97 3.52
CA LEU A 94 -9.55 2.09 2.45
C LEU A 94 -9.63 0.61 2.83
N ILE A 95 -9.16 0.24 4.03
CA ILE A 95 -9.03 -1.16 4.44
C ILE A 95 -10.34 -1.97 4.25
N PRO A 96 -11.50 -1.56 4.80
CA PRO A 96 -12.74 -2.32 4.63
C PRO A 96 -13.17 -2.39 3.15
N GLN A 97 -12.95 -1.33 2.37
CA GLN A 97 -13.30 -1.31 0.95
C GLN A 97 -12.41 -2.22 0.10
N ILE A 98 -11.14 -2.35 0.44
CA ILE A 98 -10.21 -3.25 -0.24
C ILE A 98 -10.54 -4.71 0.11
N GLU A 99 -10.83 -5.01 1.38
CA GLU A 99 -11.19 -6.37 1.78
C GLU A 99 -12.52 -6.84 1.18
N ALA A 100 -13.50 -5.93 1.04
CA ALA A 100 -14.76 -6.21 0.35
C ALA A 100 -14.57 -6.65 -1.10
N ARG A 101 -13.50 -6.20 -1.76
CA ARG A 101 -13.08 -6.61 -3.12
C ARG A 101 -12.31 -7.94 -3.14
N GLY A 102 -12.07 -8.54 -1.97
CA GLY A 102 -11.34 -9.79 -1.85
C GLY A 102 -9.83 -9.67 -2.04
N ILE A 103 -9.29 -8.45 -2.04
CA ILE A 103 -7.87 -8.16 -2.26
C ILE A 103 -7.14 -8.30 -0.93
N HIS A 104 -5.95 -8.91 -0.96
CA HIS A 104 -5.06 -8.94 0.19
C HIS A 104 -4.30 -7.63 0.32
N THR A 105 -4.41 -6.96 1.47
CA THR A 105 -3.77 -5.67 1.74
C THR A 105 -2.54 -5.85 2.62
N GLN A 106 -1.44 -5.22 2.24
CA GLN A 106 -0.26 -5.02 3.07
C GLN A 106 -0.06 -3.53 3.32
N ILE A 107 0.12 -3.14 4.58
CA ILE A 107 0.51 -1.78 4.96
C ILE A 107 1.95 -1.85 5.45
N VAL A 108 2.87 -1.15 4.77
CA VAL A 108 4.29 -1.10 5.15
C VAL A 108 4.54 0.16 5.96
N THR A 109 5.00 0.04 7.20
CA THR A 109 5.14 1.19 8.12
C THR A 109 6.34 1.02 9.05
N SER A 110 6.82 2.12 9.62
CA SER A 110 7.73 2.12 10.77
C SER A 110 7.03 1.89 12.12
N ALA A 111 5.69 1.83 12.12
CA ALA A 111 4.87 1.80 13.33
C ALA A 111 5.14 2.98 14.29
N PHE A 112 5.51 4.16 13.77
CA PHE A 112 5.62 5.39 14.57
C PHE A 112 4.30 5.77 15.28
N ARG A 113 3.18 5.20 14.82
CA ARG A 113 1.87 5.22 15.46
C ARG A 113 1.45 3.82 15.88
N VAL A 114 0.65 3.77 16.94
CA VAL A 114 0.04 2.53 17.42
C VAL A 114 -0.84 1.93 16.32
N ILE A 115 -0.62 0.65 16.04
CA ILE A 115 -1.45 -0.13 15.11
C ILE A 115 -2.82 -0.35 15.77
N PRO A 116 -3.94 0.08 15.15
CA PRO A 116 -5.26 -0.05 15.76
C PRO A 116 -5.64 -1.51 16.01
N THR A 117 -6.15 -1.81 17.21
CA THR A 117 -6.53 -3.18 17.58
C THR A 117 -7.74 -3.68 16.80
N GLU A 118 -8.64 -2.79 16.38
CA GLU A 118 -9.80 -3.14 15.55
C GLU A 118 -9.40 -3.74 14.20
N TRP A 119 -8.19 -3.48 13.71
CA TRP A 119 -7.72 -4.03 12.43
C TRP A 119 -7.57 -5.56 12.45
N ARG A 120 -7.50 -6.18 13.63
CA ARG A 120 -7.47 -7.65 13.78
C ARG A 120 -8.71 -8.35 13.20
N LYS A 121 -9.82 -7.64 13.00
CA LYS A 121 -11.04 -8.20 12.41
C LYS A 121 -10.90 -8.50 10.91
N TYR A 122 -10.00 -7.80 10.23
CA TYR A 122 -9.78 -7.94 8.80
C TYR A 122 -8.92 -9.18 8.53
N LYS A 123 -9.44 -10.12 7.74
CA LYS A 123 -8.82 -11.43 7.48
C LYS A 123 -7.76 -11.38 6.38
N ARG A 124 -7.76 -10.31 5.59
CA ARG A 124 -6.87 -10.09 4.44
C ARG A 124 -5.93 -8.90 4.64
N LEU A 125 -5.67 -8.49 5.87
CA LEU A 125 -4.79 -7.38 6.19
C LEU A 125 -3.52 -7.86 6.89
N ASN A 126 -2.37 -7.48 6.34
CA ASN A 126 -1.07 -7.58 7.00
C ASN A 126 -0.51 -6.17 7.26
N VAL A 127 0.01 -5.95 8.46
CA VAL A 127 0.83 -4.77 8.78
C VAL A 127 2.27 -5.23 8.88
N VAL A 128 3.12 -4.70 8.01
CA VAL A 128 4.56 -5.01 7.95
C VAL A 128 5.31 -3.86 8.57
N VAL A 129 5.99 -4.13 9.68
CA VAL A 129 6.73 -3.13 10.44
C VAL A 129 8.21 -3.24 10.11
N SER A 130 8.80 -2.17 9.58
CA SER A 130 10.25 -2.04 9.48
C SER A 130 10.79 -1.58 10.82
N ILE A 131 11.67 -2.40 11.41
CA ILE A 131 12.34 -2.09 12.67
C ILE A 131 13.79 -1.75 12.33
N ASP A 132 14.06 -0.46 12.18
CA ASP A 132 15.41 0.07 12.05
C ASP A 132 15.92 0.37 13.47
N GLY A 133 17.04 -0.27 13.85
CA GLY A 133 17.64 -0.19 15.20
C GLY A 133 18.42 1.09 15.48
#